data_AF-E3M2N8-F1
#
_entry.id   AF-E3M2N8-F1
#
_cell.length_a   1.000
_cell.length_b   1.000
_cell.length_c   1.000
_cell.angle_alpha   90.00
_cell.angle_beta   90.00
_cell.angle_gamma   90.00
#
_symmetry.space_group_name_H-M   'P 1'
#
loop_
_entity.id
_entity.type
_entity.pdbx_description
1 polymer ?
#
loop_
_entity_poly.entity_id
_entity_poly.type
_entity_poly.pdbx_seq_one_letter_code
_entity_poly.pdbx_strand_id
1 'polypeptide(L)'
;MRSVAQVPIALHKYMMNEIHYAVCNMDKAKTDIQNSMRSLAETVKGYGIEINNFREVLGKASAYLRGSKQFENNVNENNVCGAKKLTAHLEIVTEEIKTIVKTFPHRQKRLIDEAVQRRNEVVVEEDVRARHSRSIAAG
;
A
#
# COMPACT_ATOMS: atom_id res chain seq x y z
N MET A 1 -40.93 -13.09 -33.14
CA MET A 1 -39.53 -12.96 -33.58
C MET A 1 -38.93 -11.73 -32.91
N ARG A 2 -37.97 -11.88 -31.99
CA ARG A 2 -37.27 -10.73 -31.39
C ARG A 2 -36.34 -10.14 -32.45
N SER A 3 -36.50 -8.85 -32.73
CA SER A 3 -35.75 -8.12 -33.74
C SER A 3 -34.24 -8.23 -33.49
N VAL A 4 -33.52 -8.78 -34.47
CA VAL A 4 -32.06 -8.95 -34.47
C VAL A 4 -31.33 -7.61 -34.35
N ALA A 5 -32.00 -6.48 -34.60
CA ALA A 5 -31.45 -5.13 -34.43
C ALA A 5 -31.37 -4.64 -32.97
N GLN A 6 -32.01 -5.32 -32.00
CA GLN A 6 -31.92 -4.96 -30.57
C GLN A 6 -30.69 -5.55 -29.87
N VAL A 7 -30.12 -6.63 -30.41
CA VAL A 7 -28.95 -7.32 -29.85
C VAL A 7 -27.69 -6.44 -29.86
N PRO A 8 -27.38 -5.68 -30.94
CA PRO A 8 -26.22 -4.78 -30.98
C PRO A 8 -26.29 -3.64 -29.96
N ILE A 9 -27.48 -3.06 -29.75
CA ILE A 9 -27.68 -1.95 -28.80
C ILE A 9 -27.53 -2.45 -27.37
N ALA A 10 -28.05 -3.65 -27.05
CA ALA A 10 -27.91 -4.26 -25.74
C ALA A 10 -26.45 -4.61 -25.42
N LEU A 11 -25.71 -5.16 -26.39
CA LEU A 11 -24.28 -5.48 -26.23
C LEU A 11 -23.42 -4.23 -26.03
N HIS A 12 -23.63 -3.19 -26.83
CA HIS A 12 -22.90 -1.93 -26.68
C HIS A 12 -23.17 -1.28 -25.31
N LYS A 13 -24.43 -1.27 -24.85
CA LYS A 13 -24.79 -0.76 -23.52
C LYS A 13 -24.12 -1.58 -22.40
N TYR A 14 -24.05 -2.90 -22.54
CA TYR A 14 -23.34 -3.77 -21.61
C TYR A 14 -21.84 -3.41 -21.55
N MET A 15 -21.19 -3.27 -22.71
CA MET A 15 -19.76 -2.91 -22.78
C MET A 15 -19.46 -1.55 -22.15
N MET A 16 -20.31 -0.54 -22.38
CA MET A 16 -20.17 0.78 -21.74
C MET A 16 -20.27 0.69 -20.21
N ASN A 17 -21.19 -0.11 -19.69
CA ASN A 17 -21.30 -0.35 -18.24
C ASN A 17 -20.05 -1.07 -17.70
N GLU A 18 -19.54 -2.08 -18.39
CA GLU A 18 -18.34 -2.81 -18.00
C GLU A 18 -17.10 -1.90 -17.93
N ILE A 19 -16.96 -0.97 -18.88
CA ILE A 19 -15.91 0.06 -18.87
C ILE A 19 -16.10 0.98 -17.66
N HIS A 20 -17.30 1.48 -17.44
CA HIS A 20 -17.61 2.35 -16.30
C HIS A 20 -17.26 1.68 -14.96
N TYR A 21 -17.69 0.43 -14.76
CA TYR A 21 -17.36 -0.33 -13.54
C TYR A 21 -15.86 -0.59 -13.41
N ALA A 22 -15.16 -0.87 -14.50
CA ALA A 22 -13.71 -1.06 -14.45
C ALA A 22 -12.99 0.22 -14.00
N VAL A 23 -13.39 1.40 -14.50
CA VAL A 23 -12.85 2.70 -14.08
C VAL A 23 -13.14 2.94 -12.59
N CYS A 24 -14.40 2.85 -12.17
CA CYS A 24 -14.78 3.09 -10.78
C CYS A 24 -14.08 2.15 -9.80
N ASN A 25 -13.99 0.86 -10.12
CA ASN A 25 -13.33 -0.12 -9.25
C ASN A 25 -11.82 0.12 -9.19
N MET A 26 -11.20 0.49 -10.30
CA MET A 26 -9.77 0.81 -10.33
C MET A 26 -9.45 2.05 -9.50
N ASP A 27 -10.26 3.11 -9.58
CA ASP A 27 -10.09 4.31 -8.76
C ASP A 27 -10.26 4.01 -7.27
N LYS A 28 -11.26 3.21 -6.91
CA LYS A 28 -11.42 2.74 -5.53
C LYS A 28 -10.19 1.95 -5.07
N ALA A 29 -9.72 0.98 -5.86
CA ALA A 29 -8.56 0.16 -5.51
C ALA A 29 -7.27 1.00 -5.36
N LYS A 30 -7.10 2.05 -6.18
CA LYS A 30 -5.99 3.02 -6.05
C LYS A 30 -6.05 3.78 -4.73
N THR A 31 -7.23 4.25 -4.34
CA THR A 31 -7.40 4.93 -3.04
C THR A 31 -7.17 3.99 -1.88
N ASP A 32 -7.71 2.76 -1.94
CA ASP A 32 -7.59 1.77 -0.87
C ASP A 32 -6.14 1.33 -0.63
N ILE A 33 -5.36 1.12 -1.69
CA ILE A 33 -3.94 0.76 -1.55
C ILE A 33 -3.12 1.93 -0.99
N GLN A 34 -3.38 3.18 -1.40
CA GLN A 34 -2.69 4.36 -0.88
C GLN A 34 -2.98 4.57 0.61
N ASN A 35 -4.23 4.39 1.02
CA ASN A 35 -4.62 4.45 2.42
C ASN A 35 -3.96 3.33 3.23
N SER A 36 -3.92 2.11 2.70
CA SER A 36 -3.28 0.97 3.37
C SER A 36 -1.77 1.16 3.52
N MET A 37 -1.09 1.68 2.49
CA MET A 37 0.33 2.06 2.56
C MET A 37 0.58 3.13 3.65
N ARG A 38 -0.31 4.12 3.77
CA ARG A 38 -0.24 5.13 4.85
C ARG A 38 -0.40 4.50 6.22
N SER A 39 -1.40 3.62 6.40
CA SER A 39 -1.60 2.91 7.66
C SER A 39 -0.40 2.04 8.04
N LEU A 40 0.25 1.40 7.06
CA LEU A 40 1.50 0.67 7.31
C LEU A 40 2.62 1.62 7.77
N ALA A 41 2.79 2.76 7.09
CA ALA A 41 3.79 3.77 7.46
C ALA A 41 3.57 4.31 8.88
N GLU A 42 2.32 4.61 9.25
CA GLU A 42 1.95 5.04 10.60
C GLU A 42 2.20 3.95 11.65
N THR A 43 1.84 2.70 11.33
CA THR A 43 2.07 1.55 12.21
C THR A 43 3.55 1.36 12.51
N VAL A 44 4.40 1.24 11.47
CA VAL A 44 5.84 1.02 11.67
C VAL A 44 6.50 2.20 12.40
N LYS A 45 6.05 3.44 12.10
CA LYS A 45 6.52 4.64 12.78
C LYS A 45 6.20 4.60 14.28
N GLY A 46 5.00 4.13 14.66
CA GLY A 46 4.62 3.94 16.06
C GLY A 46 5.59 3.03 16.83
N TYR A 47 6.12 1.99 16.16
CA TYR A 47 7.13 1.09 16.72
C TYR A 47 8.57 1.57 16.53
N GLY A 48 8.82 2.68 15.83
CA GLY A 48 10.18 3.13 15.48
C GLY A 48 10.90 2.22 14.50
N ILE A 49 10.15 1.50 13.68
CA ILE A 49 10.67 0.59 12.66
C ILE A 49 10.71 1.34 11.33
N GLU A 50 11.82 1.21 10.60
CA GLU A 50 11.93 1.78 9.26
C GLU A 50 10.98 1.09 8.27
N ILE A 51 10.27 1.90 7.49
CA ILE A 51 9.34 1.43 6.45
C ILE A 51 10.03 0.58 5.37
N ASN A 52 11.35 0.75 5.19
CA ASN A 52 12.17 -0.02 4.25
C ASN A 52 12.21 -1.53 4.56
N ASN A 53 11.89 -1.94 5.79
CA ASN A 53 11.71 -3.36 6.12
C ASN A 53 10.56 -4.01 5.33
N PHE A 54 9.65 -3.21 4.77
CA PHE A 54 8.51 -3.63 3.96
C PHE A 54 8.66 -3.28 2.48
N ARG A 55 9.90 -3.07 2.00
CA ARG A 55 10.19 -2.67 0.61
C ARG A 55 9.55 -3.55 -0.45
N GLU A 56 9.39 -4.85 -0.19
CA GLU A 56 8.83 -5.78 -1.17
C GLU A 56 7.36 -5.49 -1.45
N VAL A 57 6.53 -5.46 -0.41
CA VAL A 57 5.09 -5.20 -0.56
C VAL A 57 4.83 -3.77 -1.04
N LEU A 58 5.62 -2.80 -0.58
CA LEU A 58 5.56 -1.41 -1.04
C LEU A 58 6.01 -1.27 -2.50
N GLY A 59 6.98 -2.08 -2.94
CA GLY A 59 7.43 -2.16 -4.31
C GLY A 59 6.33 -2.67 -5.24
N LYS A 60 5.66 -3.78 -4.86
CA LYS A 60 4.48 -4.31 -5.58
C LYS A 60 3.38 -3.25 -5.68
N ALA A 61 3.01 -2.64 -4.55
CA ALA A 61 1.99 -1.59 -4.50
C ALA A 61 2.32 -0.42 -5.43
N SER A 62 3.56 0.07 -5.37
CA SER A 62 4.04 1.19 -6.20
C SER A 62 4.06 0.84 -7.69
N ALA A 63 4.42 -0.40 -8.04
CA ALA A 63 4.41 -0.87 -9.42
C ALA A 63 2.99 -0.91 -9.99
N TYR A 64 2.03 -1.46 -9.26
CA TYR A 64 0.64 -1.53 -9.71
C TYR A 64 -0.03 -0.15 -9.75
N LEU A 65 0.24 0.72 -8.77
CA LEU A 65 -0.21 2.12 -8.83
C LEU A 65 0.32 2.83 -10.08
N ARG A 66 1.60 2.65 -10.41
CA ARG A 66 2.19 3.22 -11.64
C ARG A 66 1.54 2.64 -12.90
N GLY A 67 1.30 1.33 -12.93
CA GLY A 67 0.56 0.68 -14.02
C GLY A 67 -0.83 1.28 -14.20
N SER A 68 -1.51 1.64 -13.10
CA SER A 68 -2.91 2.11 -13.17
C SER A 68 -3.05 3.49 -13.79
N LYS A 69 -2.00 4.30 -13.71
CA LYS A 69 -1.93 5.60 -14.40
C LYS A 69 -2.00 5.47 -15.92
N GLN A 70 -1.62 4.32 -16.49
CA GLN A 70 -1.75 4.08 -17.94
C GLN A 70 -3.23 4.00 -18.38
N PHE A 71 -4.15 3.76 -17.44
CA PHE A 71 -5.57 3.58 -17.68
C PHE A 71 -6.42 4.78 -17.23
N GLU A 72 -5.88 5.75 -16.48
CA GLU A 72 -6.63 6.84 -15.82
C GLU A 72 -7.58 7.63 -16.75
N ASN A 73 -7.31 7.69 -18.06
CA ASN A 73 -8.15 8.43 -19.01
C ASN A 73 -8.57 7.62 -20.24
N ASN A 74 -8.20 6.34 -20.34
CA ASN A 74 -8.25 5.61 -21.61
C ASN A 74 -8.82 4.19 -21.52
N VAL A 75 -9.60 3.87 -20.47
CA VAL A 75 -10.30 2.58 -20.43
C VAL A 75 -11.37 2.54 -21.51
N ASN A 76 -11.30 1.51 -22.36
CA ASN A 76 -12.24 1.25 -23.45
C ASN A 76 -12.41 -0.26 -23.67
N GLU A 77 -13.23 -0.64 -24.66
CA GLU A 77 -13.60 -2.03 -24.92
C GLU A 77 -12.39 -2.94 -25.17
N ASN A 78 -11.31 -2.41 -25.76
CA ASN A 78 -10.12 -3.18 -26.13
C ASN A 78 -9.18 -3.45 -24.94
N ASN A 79 -9.27 -2.65 -23.87
CA ASN A 79 -8.33 -2.71 -22.76
C ASN A 79 -8.98 -2.87 -21.38
N VAL A 80 -10.32 -2.96 -21.30
CA VAL A 80 -11.09 -3.15 -20.06
C VAL A 80 -10.64 -4.40 -19.28
N CYS A 81 -10.24 -5.47 -19.97
CA CYS A 81 -9.70 -6.67 -19.33
C CYS A 81 -8.36 -6.37 -18.62
N GLY A 82 -7.51 -5.55 -19.21
CA GLY A 82 -6.24 -5.11 -18.61
C GLY A 82 -6.48 -4.26 -17.36
N ALA A 83 -7.40 -3.31 -17.42
CA ALA A 83 -7.81 -2.49 -16.27
C ALA A 83 -8.30 -3.38 -15.11
N LYS A 84 -9.20 -4.33 -15.38
CA LYS A 84 -9.71 -5.27 -14.36
C LYS A 84 -8.63 -6.13 -13.72
N LYS A 85 -7.70 -6.68 -14.52
CA LYS A 85 -6.58 -7.47 -14.00
C LYS A 85 -5.72 -6.64 -13.04
N LEU A 86 -5.45 -5.40 -13.42
CA LEU A 86 -4.66 -4.50 -12.59
C LEU A 86 -5.39 -4.11 -11.30
N THR A 87 -6.69 -3.84 -11.37
CA THR A 87 -7.55 -3.64 -10.19
C THR A 87 -7.44 -4.81 -9.22
N ALA A 88 -7.55 -6.05 -9.71
CA ALA A 88 -7.41 -7.24 -8.86
C ALA A 88 -6.03 -7.33 -8.19
N HIS A 89 -4.96 -6.98 -8.89
CA HIS A 89 -3.62 -6.93 -8.28
C HIS A 89 -3.49 -5.85 -7.21
N LEU A 90 -4.07 -4.67 -7.42
CA LEU A 90 -4.12 -3.62 -6.41
C LEU A 90 -4.87 -4.11 -5.15
N GLU A 91 -6.02 -4.77 -5.32
CA GLU A 91 -6.82 -5.32 -4.23
C GLU A 91 -6.06 -6.40 -3.44
N ILE A 92 -5.40 -7.34 -4.14
CA ILE A 92 -4.60 -8.39 -3.49
C ILE A 92 -3.49 -7.80 -2.62
N VAL A 93 -2.72 -6.84 -3.15
CA VAL A 93 -1.63 -6.21 -2.38
C VAL A 93 -2.18 -5.34 -1.25
N THR A 94 -3.34 -4.71 -1.46
CA THR A 94 -4.04 -3.98 -0.40
C THR A 94 -4.36 -4.88 0.79
N GLU A 95 -4.91 -6.07 0.55
CA GLU A 95 -5.21 -7.03 1.61
C GLU A 95 -3.96 -7.62 2.26
N GLU A 96 -2.87 -7.80 1.50
CA GLU A 96 -1.55 -8.15 2.05
C GLU A 96 -1.07 -7.09 3.06
N ILE A 97 -1.12 -5.81 2.68
CA ILE A 97 -0.73 -4.68 3.55
C ILE A 97 -1.62 -4.62 4.79
N LYS A 98 -2.95 -4.70 4.63
CA LYS A 98 -3.90 -4.72 5.76
C LYS A 98 -3.62 -5.86 6.71
N THR A 99 -3.28 -7.04 6.19
CA THR A 99 -2.91 -8.21 7.01
C THR A 99 -1.63 -7.95 7.79
N ILE A 100 -0.61 -7.36 7.17
CA ILE A 100 0.62 -6.96 7.85
C ILE A 100 0.31 -5.99 9.00
N VAL A 101 -0.47 -4.94 8.75
CA VAL A 101 -0.88 -3.96 9.77
C VAL A 101 -1.65 -4.62 10.91
N LYS A 102 -2.67 -5.42 10.59
CA LYS A 102 -3.53 -6.09 11.58
C LYS A 102 -2.75 -7.05 12.48
N THR A 103 -1.77 -7.75 11.91
CA THR A 103 -1.00 -8.78 12.62
C THR A 103 0.36 -8.29 13.11
N PHE A 104 0.65 -7.00 12.94
CA PHE A 104 1.96 -6.41 13.16
C PHE A 104 2.57 -6.74 14.53
N PRO A 105 1.86 -6.54 15.67
CA PRO A 105 2.45 -6.74 16.99
C PRO A 105 2.88 -8.20 17.23
N HIS A 106 2.22 -9.14 16.57
CA HIS A 106 2.44 -10.57 16.78
C HIS A 106 3.45 -11.15 15.78
N ARG A 107 3.34 -10.77 14.50
CA ARG A 107 4.18 -11.33 13.42
C ARG A 107 5.50 -10.61 13.23
N GLN A 108 5.61 -9.36 13.66
CA GLN A 108 6.84 -8.56 13.52
C GLN A 108 7.57 -8.37 14.86
N LYS A 109 7.35 -9.27 15.83
CA LYS A 109 7.93 -9.19 17.18
C LYS A 109 9.45 -8.97 17.15
N ARG A 110 10.17 -9.69 16.28
CA ARG A 110 11.62 -9.52 16.11
C ARG A 110 12.00 -8.08 15.77
N LEU A 111 11.30 -7.45 14.82
CA LEU A 111 11.59 -6.06 14.43
C LEU A 111 11.26 -5.08 15.56
N ILE A 112 10.22 -5.38 16.35
CA ILE A 112 9.85 -4.58 17.52
C ILE A 112 10.95 -4.68 18.58
N ASP A 113 11.39 -5.89 18.90
CA ASP A 113 12.46 -6.14 19.89
C ASP A 113 13.77 -5.45 19.45
N GLU A 114 14.14 -5.55 18.17
CA GLU A 114 15.29 -4.85 17.60
C GLU A 114 15.17 -3.33 17.69
N ALA A 115 13.98 -2.77 17.42
CA ALA A 115 13.74 -1.32 17.50
C ALA A 115 13.80 -0.82 18.96
N VAL A 116 13.28 -1.60 19.92
CA VAL A 116 13.36 -1.29 21.35
C VAL A 116 14.82 -1.33 21.82
N GLN A 117 15.59 -2.34 21.40
CA GLN A 117 17.00 -2.45 21.76
C GLN A 117 17.81 -1.25 21.26
N ARG A 118 17.66 -0.87 19.98
CA ARG A 118 18.36 0.30 19.42
C ARG A 118 18.03 1.59 20.16
N ARG A 119 16.77 1.79 20.56
CA ARG A 119 16.37 2.96 21.37
C ARG A 119 17.07 2.97 22.72
N ASN A 120 17.17 1.81 23.38
CA ASN A 120 17.84 1.70 24.68
C ASN A 120 19.35 1.95 24.56
N GLU A 121 20.00 1.47 23.50
CA GLU A 121 21.42 1.72 23.24
C GLU A 121 21.71 3.22 23.09
N VAL A 122 20.89 3.96 22.34
CA VAL A 122 21.02 5.42 22.19
C VAL A 122 20.88 6.16 23.53
N VAL A 123 19.90 5.77 24.36
CA VAL A 123 19.69 6.40 25.69
C VAL A 123 20.90 6.17 26.60
N VAL A 124 21.51 4.98 26.56
CA VAL A 124 22.71 4.67 27.35
C VAL A 124 23.91 5.50 26.86
N GLU A 125 24.11 5.61 25.55
CA GLU A 125 25.20 6.44 24.98
C GLU A 125 25.05 7.93 25.35
N GLU A 126 23.83 8.48 25.29
CA GLU A 126 23.55 9.86 25.68
C GLU A 126 23.82 10.11 27.16
N ASP A 127 23.42 9.20 28.04
CA ASP A 127 23.67 9.32 29.49
C ASP A 127 25.17 9.23 29.82
N VAL A 128 25.91 8.31 29.17
CA VAL A 128 27.37 8.21 29.31
C VAL A 128 28.05 9.51 28.84
N ARG A 129 27.62 10.07 27.71
CA ARG A 129 28.16 11.34 27.18
C ARG A 129 27.87 12.50 28.12
N ALA A 130 26.66 12.59 28.68
CA ALA A 130 26.26 13.63 29.61
C ALA A 130 27.02 13.57 30.95
N ARG A 131 27.38 12.36 31.41
CA ARG A 131 28.23 12.16 32.60
C ARG A 131 29.68 12.55 32.34
N HIS A 132 30.22 12.20 31.17
CA HIS A 132 31.59 12.56 30.80
C HIS A 132 31.79 14.07 30.68
N SER A 133 30.86 14.80 30.03
CA SER A 133 30.91 16.26 29.93
C SER A 133 30.83 16.97 31.29
N ARG A 134 30.05 16.43 32.24
CA ARG A 134 29.97 16.95 33.62
C ARG A 134 31.25 16.72 34.42
N SER A 135 31.93 15.60 34.20
CA SER A 135 33.23 15.31 34.81
C SER A 135 34.33 16.26 34.33
N ILE A 136 34.30 16.68 33.06
CA ILE A 136 35.31 17.58 32.48
C ILE A 136 35.09 19.03 32.93
N ALA A 137 33.83 19.45 33.15
CA ALA A 137 33.52 20.81 33.60
C ALA A 137 33.76 21.07 35.11
N ALA A 138 34.03 20.02 35.89
CA ALA A 138 34.21 20.09 37.34
C ALA A 138 35.69 19.92 37.80
N GLY A 139 36.62 19.77 36.86
CA GLY A 139 38.07 19.72 37.10
C GLY A 139 38.77 20.95 36.54
#